data_AF-A0AA36NLK2-F1
#
_entry.id   AF-A0AA36NLK2-F1
#
_cell.length_a   1.000
_cell.length_b   1.000
_cell.length_c   1.000
_cell.angle_alpha   90.00
_cell.angle_beta   90.00
_cell.angle_gamma   90.00
#
_symmetry.space_group_name_H-M   'P 1'
#
loop_
_entity.id
_entity.type
_entity.pdbx_description
1 polymer ?
#
loop_
_entity_poly.entity_id
_entity_poly.type
_entity_poly.pdbx_seq_one_letter_code
_entity_poly.pdbx_strand_id
1 'polypeptide(L)'
;MMGVRRWEVVGGGEKGGLLVRDGPSTTAAQLDERLTTGSIVDEMERNGDRIRYALTSGNGPQSGWVALSLKGKELLKAVEPSKTSSAATAAVTATASAEARPTPALKVEDVDTHLLDEFLQKKVLLVEPPGDYLGGQLPVMPRTVGLPTWAALPDKDKKRFPERSRKPMIRLYCFPGAADNYMLWLELATSAPEWCEVAVYEPRAHGFRPDEPWDLSLEERAEDAFTVMRPAFETHARGGVSEGAPFGFLSHGVGGQFMALLAYRLKQELNLEPLVVFSNDGPPPNVQTLSEQGYQLLCQDVLGFYRLFQPDTVQQYEKMGGKGNPKAEALIQKWSRGLRLFEEHARRASRGDPYHKFNCDLHVLVAKHTLDANRHFAELDGPQAQYWDQRKKITGSNPDSGCNWDADAFKKWAEWTTEDFTYHEVDTDHMTIKNSPLMQKIVFKELGGFCGMDY
;
A
#
# COMPACT_ATOMS: atom_id res chain seq x y z
N MET A 1 0.28 -28.91 23.85
CA MET A 1 -0.81 -28.10 23.27
C MET A 1 -1.75 -29.06 22.55
N MET A 2 -3.05 -29.06 22.86
CA MET A 2 -4.01 -29.85 22.07
C MET A 2 -4.11 -29.19 20.69
N GLY A 3 -3.96 -29.96 19.61
CA GLY A 3 -4.07 -29.43 18.25
C GLY A 3 -5.47 -28.87 18.02
N VAL A 4 -5.56 -27.66 17.48
CA VAL A 4 -6.84 -27.05 17.09
C VAL A 4 -7.39 -27.84 15.91
N ARG A 5 -8.66 -28.27 15.98
CA ARG A 5 -9.31 -29.00 14.90
C ARG A 5 -9.84 -28.00 13.87
N ARG A 6 -9.50 -28.21 12.60
CA ARG A 6 -9.86 -27.33 11.50
C ARG A 6 -10.99 -27.92 10.65
N TRP A 7 -11.85 -27.04 10.15
CA TRP A 7 -13.06 -27.38 9.41
C TRP A 7 -13.17 -26.56 8.14
N GLU A 8 -13.59 -27.18 7.05
CA GLU A 8 -13.96 -26.53 5.79
C GLU A 8 -15.49 -26.45 5.69
N VAL A 9 -16.00 -25.29 5.28
CA VAL A 9 -17.42 -25.07 5.05
C VAL A 9 -17.85 -25.68 3.72
N VAL A 10 -18.46 -26.87 3.77
CA VAL A 10 -18.93 -27.59 2.58
C VAL A 10 -20.42 -27.42 2.31
N GLY A 11 -21.16 -26.86 3.27
CA GLY A 11 -22.61 -26.63 3.16
C GLY A 11 -23.00 -25.18 2.91
N GLY A 12 -24.30 -24.95 2.67
CA GLY A 12 -24.88 -23.61 2.62
C GLY A 12 -24.80 -22.85 1.29
N GLY A 13 -24.18 -23.42 0.25
CA GLY A 13 -23.94 -22.73 -1.03
C GLY A 13 -25.20 -22.12 -1.68
N GLU A 14 -26.31 -22.86 -1.70
CA GLU A 14 -27.60 -22.38 -2.24
C GLU A 14 -28.17 -21.14 -1.51
N LYS A 15 -27.69 -20.86 -0.29
CA LYS A 15 -28.15 -19.76 0.57
C LYS A 15 -27.03 -18.73 0.83
N GLY A 16 -25.95 -18.79 0.06
CA GLY A 16 -24.80 -17.90 0.22
C GLY A 16 -23.95 -18.16 1.47
N GLY A 17 -24.01 -19.37 2.05
CA GLY A 17 -23.20 -19.76 3.21
C GLY A 17 -24.01 -20.21 4.44
N LEU A 18 -23.28 -20.54 5.51
CA LEU A 18 -23.84 -20.96 6.80
C LEU A 18 -24.33 -19.76 7.61
N LEU A 19 -25.46 -19.97 8.28
CA LEU A 19 -26.01 -19.00 9.22
C LEU A 19 -25.19 -19.01 10.53
N VAL A 20 -24.62 -17.87 10.88
CA VAL A 20 -23.80 -17.70 12.08
C VAL A 20 -24.64 -17.12 13.22
N ARG A 21 -24.44 -17.61 14.44
CA ARG A 21 -25.10 -17.10 15.64
C ARG A 21 -24.10 -16.61 16.69
N ASP A 22 -24.53 -15.69 17.55
CA ASP A 22 -23.71 -15.14 18.64
C ASP A 22 -23.57 -16.10 19.84
N GLY A 23 -24.38 -17.16 19.89
CA GLY A 23 -24.36 -18.18 20.95
C GLY A 23 -24.62 -19.61 20.47
N PRO A 24 -24.37 -20.62 21.34
CA PRO A 24 -24.54 -22.03 20.99
C PRO A 24 -26.01 -22.45 20.85
N SER A 25 -26.96 -21.68 21.38
CA SER A 25 -28.38 -21.99 21.26
C SER A 25 -28.89 -21.80 19.82
N THR A 26 -29.84 -22.64 19.39
CA THR A 26 -30.58 -22.44 18.13
C THR A 26 -31.48 -21.20 18.16
N THR A 27 -31.73 -20.64 19.33
CA THR A 27 -32.48 -19.39 19.55
C THR A 27 -31.60 -18.16 19.76
N ALA A 28 -30.27 -18.32 19.78
CA ALA A 28 -29.32 -17.20 19.92
C ALA A 28 -29.44 -16.22 18.74
N ALA A 29 -29.01 -14.96 18.89
CA ALA A 29 -29.17 -13.98 17.82
C ALA A 29 -28.38 -14.41 16.58
N GLN A 30 -28.94 -14.15 15.40
CA GLN A 30 -28.23 -14.35 14.14
C GLN A 30 -27.34 -13.13 13.89
N LEU A 31 -26.13 -13.36 13.39
CA LEU A 31 -25.30 -12.28 12.88
C LEU A 31 -25.78 -11.85 11.50
N ASP A 32 -25.49 -10.61 11.12
CA ASP A 32 -25.93 -10.02 9.85
C ASP A 32 -25.29 -10.71 8.64
N GLU A 33 -24.07 -11.23 8.81
CA GLU A 33 -23.30 -11.90 7.76
C GLU A 33 -23.34 -13.44 7.88
N ARG A 34 -23.22 -14.12 6.74
CA ARG A 34 -23.11 -15.59 6.63
C ARG A 34 -21.66 -16.00 6.42
N LEU A 35 -21.32 -17.20 6.88
CA LEU A 35 -20.02 -17.81 6.64
C LEU A 35 -20.05 -18.56 5.29
N THR A 36 -19.34 -18.08 4.28
CA THR A 36 -19.45 -18.57 2.91
C THR A 36 -18.92 -20.00 2.75
N THR A 37 -19.48 -20.76 1.81
CA THR A 37 -18.95 -22.08 1.41
C THR A 37 -17.53 -21.96 0.88
N GLY A 38 -16.66 -22.91 1.23
CA GLY A 38 -15.22 -22.89 0.97
C GLY A 38 -14.39 -22.24 2.07
N SER A 39 -15.03 -21.55 3.04
CA SER A 39 -14.29 -20.96 4.16
C SER A 39 -13.68 -22.03 5.07
N ILE A 40 -12.52 -21.73 5.64
CA ILE A 40 -11.79 -22.58 6.57
C ILE A 40 -11.88 -21.94 7.96
N VAL A 41 -12.26 -22.74 8.95
CA VAL A 41 -12.45 -22.27 10.33
C VAL A 41 -11.80 -23.20 11.34
N ASP A 42 -11.31 -22.62 12.43
CA ASP A 42 -10.72 -23.34 13.56
C ASP A 42 -11.75 -23.52 14.68
N GLU A 43 -11.87 -24.73 15.23
CA GLU A 43 -12.79 -25.06 16.33
C GLU A 43 -12.25 -24.54 17.67
N MET A 44 -12.94 -23.55 18.23
CA MET A 44 -12.58 -22.93 19.51
C MET A 44 -13.32 -23.59 20.69
N GLU A 45 -14.58 -23.96 20.48
CA GLU A 45 -15.44 -24.56 21.50
C GLU A 45 -16.47 -25.47 20.82
N ARG A 46 -16.91 -26.53 21.49
CA ARG A 46 -17.95 -27.43 20.98
C ARG A 46 -19.09 -27.56 21.97
N ASN A 47 -20.32 -27.43 21.48
CA ASN A 47 -21.55 -27.67 22.21
C ASN A 47 -22.48 -28.56 21.38
N GLY A 48 -22.40 -29.88 21.63
CA GLY A 48 -23.10 -30.88 20.85
C GLY A 48 -22.71 -30.84 19.37
N ASP A 49 -23.69 -30.63 18.50
CA ASP A 49 -23.53 -30.54 17.05
C ASP A 49 -23.16 -29.13 16.54
N ARG A 50 -22.82 -28.20 17.44
CA ARG A 50 -22.41 -26.85 17.09
C ARG A 50 -21.00 -26.58 17.58
N ILE A 51 -20.25 -25.83 16.77
CA ILE A 51 -18.94 -25.34 17.15
C ILE A 51 -18.95 -23.82 17.20
N ARG A 52 -18.24 -23.27 18.17
CA ARG A 52 -17.75 -21.91 18.11
C ARG A 52 -16.48 -21.94 17.29
N TYR A 53 -16.42 -21.09 16.28
CA TYR A 53 -15.30 -21.04 15.37
C TYR A 53 -14.59 -19.69 15.41
N ALA A 54 -13.34 -19.68 14.97
CA ALA A 54 -12.63 -18.50 14.49
C ALA A 54 -12.38 -18.67 12.99
N LEU A 55 -12.68 -17.66 12.19
CA LEU A 55 -12.47 -17.69 10.75
C LEU A 55 -10.96 -17.70 10.45
N THR A 56 -10.50 -18.66 9.67
CA THR A 56 -9.10 -18.79 9.26
C THR A 56 -8.89 -18.31 7.82
N SER A 57 -9.81 -18.64 6.92
CA SER A 57 -9.78 -18.20 5.51
C SER A 57 -11.20 -18.22 4.93
N GLY A 58 -11.51 -17.37 3.94
CA GLY A 58 -12.84 -17.22 3.34
C GLY A 58 -13.59 -15.98 3.83
N ASN A 59 -14.91 -15.92 3.59
CA ASN A 59 -15.74 -14.73 3.85
C ASN A 59 -16.80 -14.99 4.93
N GLY A 60 -17.06 -13.98 5.75
CA GLY A 60 -18.11 -13.98 6.78
C GLY A 60 -17.62 -13.44 8.13
N PRO A 61 -18.42 -13.60 9.20
CA PRO A 61 -18.05 -13.17 10.54
C PRO A 61 -16.72 -13.78 11.01
N GLN A 62 -15.87 -12.97 11.65
CA GLN A 62 -14.58 -13.41 12.20
C GLN A 62 -14.70 -14.51 13.27
N SER A 63 -15.85 -14.59 13.93
CA SER A 63 -16.18 -15.68 14.86
C SER A 63 -17.68 -15.86 14.99
N GLY A 64 -18.10 -17.02 15.49
CA GLY A 64 -19.47 -17.26 15.88
C GLY A 64 -19.77 -18.73 16.05
N TRP A 65 -21.06 -19.08 16.11
CA TRP A 65 -21.53 -20.45 16.27
C TRP A 65 -22.22 -20.98 15.02
N VAL A 66 -21.73 -22.11 14.51
CA VAL A 66 -22.30 -22.84 13.36
C VAL A 66 -22.56 -24.30 13.71
N ALA A 67 -23.46 -24.94 12.98
CA ALA A 67 -23.73 -26.37 13.14
C ALA A 67 -22.78 -27.20 12.24
N LEU A 68 -22.31 -28.33 12.75
CA LEU A 68 -21.53 -29.32 12.01
C LEU A 68 -22.37 -30.01 10.93
N SER A 69 -23.65 -30.25 11.22
CA SER A 69 -24.62 -30.84 10.30
C SER A 69 -26.02 -30.26 10.48
N LEU A 70 -26.87 -30.39 9.45
CA LEU A 70 -28.28 -30.02 9.51
C LEU A 70 -29.13 -31.03 8.73
N LYS A 71 -30.08 -31.67 9.39
CA LYS A 71 -30.95 -32.71 8.80
C LYS A 71 -30.14 -33.83 8.11
N GLY A 72 -29.04 -34.25 8.73
CA GLY A 72 -28.15 -35.30 8.20
C GLY A 72 -27.24 -34.86 7.06
N LYS A 73 -27.31 -33.61 6.59
CA LYS A 73 -26.33 -33.05 5.65
C LYS A 73 -25.16 -32.44 6.41
N GLU A 74 -23.95 -32.83 6.04
CA GLU A 74 -22.72 -32.23 6.56
C GLU A 74 -22.60 -30.78 6.09
N LEU A 75 -22.28 -29.88 7.02
CA LEU A 75 -22.07 -28.45 6.75
C LEU A 75 -20.60 -28.07 6.89
N LEU A 76 -19.87 -28.79 7.76
CA LEU A 76 -18.45 -28.64 8.01
C LEU A 76 -17.75 -29.98 7.84
N LYS A 77 -16.68 -30.00 7.03
CA LYS A 77 -15.84 -31.18 6.81
C LYS A 77 -14.50 -31.00 7.52
N ALA A 78 -14.05 -31.98 8.28
CA ALA A 78 -12.76 -31.90 8.95
C ALA A 78 -11.62 -31.85 7.93
N VAL A 79 -10.68 -30.92 8.12
CA VAL A 79 -9.48 -30.80 7.29
C VAL A 79 -8.36 -31.58 7.98
N GLU A 80 -7.98 -32.72 7.39
CA GLU A 80 -6.80 -33.47 7.85
C GLU A 80 -5.55 -32.58 7.67
N PRO A 81 -4.67 -32.46 8.69
CA PRO A 81 -3.43 -31.73 8.54
C PRO A 81 -2.62 -32.40 7.42
N SER A 82 -2.45 -31.69 6.30
CA SER A 82 -1.72 -32.25 5.16
C SER A 82 -0.27 -32.50 5.59
N LYS A 83 0.19 -33.76 5.46
CA LYS A 83 1.57 -34.18 5.77
C LYS A 83 2.54 -33.74 4.67
N THR A 84 2.54 -32.45 4.33
CA THR A 84 3.29 -31.95 3.18
C THR A 84 4.53 -31.17 3.65
N SER A 85 5.69 -31.82 3.46
CA SER A 85 7.03 -31.24 3.28
C SER A 85 7.71 -30.51 4.45
N SER A 86 8.09 -31.27 5.48
CA SER A 86 9.22 -30.93 6.39
C SER A 86 10.50 -31.56 5.85
N ALA A 87 11.07 -30.98 4.78
CA ALA A 87 12.34 -31.40 4.21
C ALA A 87 13.17 -30.20 3.70
N ALA A 88 13.35 -29.20 4.57
CA ALA A 88 14.51 -28.32 4.53
C ALA A 88 14.52 -27.53 5.85
N THR A 89 15.40 -27.92 6.77
CA THR A 89 16.12 -27.08 7.76
C THR A 89 16.46 -27.96 8.97
N ALA A 90 17.64 -28.58 8.93
CA ALA A 90 18.28 -29.17 10.09
C ALA A 90 19.77 -28.82 10.04
N ALA A 91 20.15 -27.74 10.72
CA ALA A 91 21.41 -27.58 11.45
C ALA A 91 21.52 -26.12 11.93
N VAL A 92 21.20 -25.83 13.19
CA VAL A 92 22.10 -25.22 14.18
C VAL A 92 21.43 -25.39 15.55
N THR A 93 22.18 -25.97 16.48
CA THR A 93 21.74 -26.41 17.80
C THR A 93 21.88 -25.31 18.85
N ALA A 94 20.85 -25.22 19.69
CA ALA A 94 20.70 -24.69 21.06
C ALA A 94 21.91 -24.08 21.81
N THR A 95 21.70 -22.97 22.54
CA THR A 95 21.31 -22.96 23.97
C THR A 95 21.24 -21.53 24.53
N ALA A 96 20.14 -21.16 25.20
CA ALA A 96 20.08 -20.59 26.56
C ALA A 96 18.68 -20.05 26.89
N SER A 97 18.28 -20.26 28.15
CA SER A 97 16.96 -20.09 28.74
C SER A 97 16.80 -18.73 29.42
N ALA A 98 15.64 -18.09 29.29
CA ALA A 98 14.98 -17.33 30.37
C ALA A 98 13.51 -17.07 30.00
N GLU A 99 12.64 -17.23 31.00
CA GLU A 99 11.18 -17.26 30.92
C GLU A 99 10.54 -15.91 30.61
N ALA A 100 9.65 -15.88 29.62
CA ALA A 100 8.56 -14.92 29.52
C ALA A 100 7.30 -15.64 28.98
N ARG A 101 6.14 -15.34 29.60
CA ARG A 101 4.85 -15.96 29.27
C ARG A 101 4.47 -15.70 27.81
N PRO A 102 4.01 -16.70 27.03
CA PRO A 102 3.58 -16.48 25.67
C PRO A 102 2.17 -15.88 25.65
N THR A 103 2.03 -14.68 25.08
CA THR A 103 0.78 -14.19 24.51
C THR A 103 0.56 -14.93 23.19
N PRO A 104 -0.66 -15.37 22.82
CA PRO A 104 -0.81 -16.14 21.60
C PRO A 104 -0.55 -15.23 20.39
N ALA A 105 0.46 -15.59 19.60
CA ALA A 105 0.73 -14.98 18.31
C ALA A 105 -0.47 -15.19 17.38
N LEU A 106 -1.06 -14.09 16.92
CA LEU A 106 -1.93 -14.08 15.75
C LEU A 106 -1.10 -14.51 14.55
N LYS A 107 -1.40 -15.70 14.01
CA LYS A 107 -0.84 -16.16 12.75
C LYS A 107 -1.50 -15.39 11.61
N VAL A 108 -0.68 -14.74 10.81
CA VAL A 108 -1.09 -14.01 9.61
C VAL A 108 -1.08 -14.99 8.44
N GLU A 109 -2.20 -15.63 8.12
CA GLU A 109 -2.45 -16.46 6.91
C GLU A 109 -3.97 -16.38 6.64
N ASP A 110 -4.55 -16.14 5.46
CA ASP A 110 -4.08 -15.89 4.09
C ASP A 110 -4.75 -14.59 3.56
N VAL A 111 -3.95 -13.64 3.06
CA VAL A 111 -4.48 -12.48 2.32
C VAL A 111 -4.89 -12.96 0.93
N ASP A 112 -6.14 -12.66 0.58
CA ASP A 112 -6.84 -13.18 -0.59
C ASP A 112 -6.09 -12.98 -1.92
N THR A 113 -5.56 -14.06 -2.49
CA THR A 113 -4.96 -14.05 -3.83
C THR A 113 -6.00 -13.77 -4.92
N HIS A 114 -7.28 -14.01 -4.64
CA HIS A 114 -8.35 -13.81 -5.62
C HIS A 114 -8.49 -12.35 -6.07
N LEU A 115 -8.18 -11.37 -5.22
CA LEU A 115 -8.31 -9.95 -5.59
C LEU A 115 -7.29 -9.56 -6.65
N LEU A 116 -6.06 -10.07 -6.52
CA LEU A 116 -5.03 -9.84 -7.52
C LEU A 116 -5.36 -10.60 -8.81
N ASP A 117 -5.79 -11.87 -8.69
CA ASP A 117 -6.26 -12.64 -9.85
C ASP A 117 -7.40 -11.94 -10.58
N GLU A 118 -8.43 -11.45 -9.87
CA GLU A 118 -9.54 -10.70 -10.48
C GLU A 118 -9.06 -9.39 -11.10
N PHE A 119 -8.20 -8.64 -10.40
CA PHE A 119 -7.61 -7.40 -10.89
C PHE A 119 -6.82 -7.62 -12.19
N LEU A 120 -6.06 -8.72 -12.27
CA LEU A 120 -5.24 -9.08 -13.42
C LEU A 120 -6.01 -9.79 -14.55
N GLN A 121 -7.07 -10.53 -14.22
CA GLN A 121 -7.89 -11.28 -15.18
C GLN A 121 -8.99 -10.45 -15.85
N LYS A 122 -9.20 -9.19 -15.42
CA LYS A 122 -10.13 -8.28 -16.11
C LYS A 122 -9.78 -8.21 -17.60
N LYS A 123 -10.74 -8.64 -18.42
CA LYS A 123 -10.56 -8.90 -19.85
C LYS A 123 -10.04 -7.65 -20.56
N VAL A 124 -8.89 -7.81 -21.19
CA VAL A 124 -8.21 -6.79 -21.99
C VAL A 124 -9.01 -6.51 -23.25
N LEU A 125 -9.49 -5.28 -23.39
CA LEU A 125 -9.90 -4.77 -24.69
C LEU A 125 -8.64 -4.26 -25.37
N LEU A 126 -8.29 -4.82 -26.53
CA LEU A 126 -7.19 -4.30 -27.34
C LEU A 126 -7.60 -2.92 -27.85
N VAL A 127 -7.21 -1.87 -27.13
CA VAL A 127 -7.30 -0.49 -27.56
C VAL A 127 -6.01 -0.19 -28.32
N GLU A 128 -6.08 0.23 -29.58
CA GLU A 128 -4.85 0.63 -30.26
C GLU A 128 -4.32 1.98 -29.71
N PRO A 129 -3.01 2.24 -29.78
CA PRO A 129 -2.37 3.30 -28.99
C PRO A 129 -2.83 4.71 -29.42
N PRO A 130 -2.68 5.73 -28.56
CA PRO A 130 -2.92 7.12 -28.95
C PRO A 130 -2.10 7.51 -30.19
N GLY A 131 -2.64 8.40 -31.03
CA GLY A 131 -1.88 9.06 -32.10
C GLY A 131 -0.86 10.07 -31.59
N ASP A 132 -0.11 10.67 -32.53
CA ASP A 132 0.88 11.69 -32.21
C ASP A 132 0.21 12.97 -31.68
N TYR A 133 0.77 13.54 -30.60
CA TYR A 133 0.30 14.83 -30.10
C TYR A 133 0.69 15.96 -31.04
N LEU A 134 -0.29 16.77 -31.43
CA LEU A 134 -0.06 17.94 -32.30
C LEU A 134 0.42 19.18 -31.52
N GLY A 135 0.68 19.06 -30.22
CA GLY A 135 1.05 20.16 -29.34
C GLY A 135 -0.14 20.99 -28.86
N GLY A 136 0.13 21.95 -27.98
CA GLY A 136 -0.83 22.96 -27.54
C GLY A 136 -1.17 22.91 -26.05
N GLN A 137 -2.19 23.69 -25.69
CA GLN A 137 -2.69 23.74 -24.32
C GLN A 137 -3.69 22.61 -24.08
N LEU A 138 -3.47 21.84 -23.02
CA LEU A 138 -4.38 20.83 -22.54
C LEU A 138 -5.65 21.47 -21.96
N PRO A 139 -6.82 20.84 -22.16
CA PRO A 139 -8.04 21.26 -21.50
C PRO A 139 -7.91 21.08 -19.99
N VAL A 140 -8.78 21.77 -19.25
CA VAL A 140 -8.89 21.62 -17.80
C VAL A 140 -9.12 20.14 -17.47
N MET A 141 -8.27 19.58 -16.63
CA MET A 141 -8.42 18.20 -16.20
C MET A 141 -9.72 18.03 -15.39
N PRO A 142 -10.53 17.00 -15.66
CA PRO A 142 -11.64 16.63 -14.79
C PRO A 142 -11.14 16.38 -13.35
N ARG A 143 -11.86 16.92 -12.37
CA ARG A 143 -11.50 16.83 -10.94
C ARG A 143 -12.58 16.11 -10.14
N THR A 144 -12.17 15.41 -9.10
CA THR A 144 -13.05 14.68 -8.17
C THR A 144 -12.53 14.91 -6.74
N VAL A 145 -13.24 14.38 -5.73
CA VAL A 145 -12.73 14.44 -4.34
C VAL A 145 -11.42 13.65 -4.15
N GLY A 146 -11.17 12.64 -4.99
CA GLY A 146 -9.91 11.89 -5.05
C GLY A 146 -8.81 12.55 -5.88
N LEU A 147 -9.12 13.67 -6.55
CA LEU A 147 -8.18 14.55 -7.24
C LEU A 147 -8.40 15.99 -6.79
N PRO A 148 -8.19 16.30 -5.50
CA PRO A 148 -8.44 17.62 -4.96
C PRO A 148 -7.64 18.69 -5.68
N THR A 149 -8.15 19.92 -5.64
CA THR A 149 -7.52 21.11 -6.21
C THR A 149 -7.28 22.15 -5.14
N TRP A 150 -6.56 23.21 -5.52
CA TRP A 150 -6.44 24.41 -4.71
C TRP A 150 -7.81 24.97 -4.26
N ALA A 151 -8.82 24.88 -5.13
CA ALA A 151 -10.16 25.38 -4.81
C ALA A 151 -10.79 24.70 -3.58
N ALA A 152 -10.45 23.43 -3.32
CA ALA A 152 -10.94 22.65 -2.18
C ALA A 152 -10.27 23.05 -0.85
N LEU A 153 -9.16 23.80 -0.89
CA LEU A 153 -8.41 24.17 0.32
C LEU A 153 -9.21 25.11 1.25
N PRO A 154 -9.02 24.99 2.57
CA PRO A 154 -9.45 26.02 3.51
C PRO A 154 -8.80 27.38 3.21
N ASP A 155 -9.50 28.49 3.47
CA ASP A 155 -9.02 29.85 3.16
C ASP A 155 -7.67 30.22 3.79
N LYS A 156 -7.39 29.67 4.98
CA LYS A 156 -6.10 29.86 5.66
C LYS A 156 -4.94 29.26 4.84
N ASP A 157 -5.18 28.13 4.17
CA ASP A 157 -4.18 27.39 3.42
C ASP A 157 -4.03 27.97 2.01
N LYS A 158 -5.12 28.47 1.42
CA LYS A 158 -5.11 29.23 0.15
C LYS A 158 -4.16 30.43 0.18
N LYS A 159 -4.03 31.11 1.32
CA LYS A 159 -3.10 32.24 1.51
C LYS A 159 -1.63 31.80 1.53
N ARG A 160 -1.35 30.61 2.06
CA ARG A 160 0.00 30.06 2.15
C ARG A 160 0.49 29.53 0.80
N PHE A 161 -0.43 29.03 -0.02
CA PHE A 161 -0.13 28.42 -1.31
C PHE A 161 -0.93 29.12 -2.41
N PRO A 162 -0.51 30.29 -2.90
CA PRO A 162 -1.29 31.03 -3.89
C PRO A 162 -1.40 30.26 -5.21
N GLU A 163 -2.62 30.14 -5.76
CA GLU A 163 -2.86 29.56 -7.08
C GLU A 163 -2.38 30.51 -8.18
N ARG A 164 -1.84 29.93 -9.25
CA ARG A 164 -1.44 30.64 -10.46
C ARG A 164 -2.34 30.20 -11.61
N SER A 165 -2.62 31.10 -12.54
CA SER A 165 -3.24 30.71 -13.80
C SER A 165 -2.29 29.79 -14.56
N ARG A 166 -2.78 28.64 -15.04
CA ARG A 166 -1.98 27.63 -15.73
C ARG A 166 -2.41 27.49 -17.19
N LYS A 167 -1.43 27.20 -18.04
CA LYS A 167 -1.62 26.82 -19.45
C LYS A 167 -0.97 25.45 -19.66
N PRO A 168 -1.55 24.40 -19.08
CA PRO A 168 -0.90 23.11 -19.05
C PRO A 168 -0.67 22.58 -20.46
N MET A 169 0.50 22.01 -20.69
CA MET A 169 0.89 21.30 -21.91
C MET A 169 1.29 19.85 -21.60
N ILE A 170 1.53 19.55 -20.32
CA ILE A 170 1.85 18.22 -19.79
C ILE A 170 1.20 18.05 -18.42
N ARG A 171 0.86 16.81 -18.07
CA ARG A 171 0.34 16.45 -16.74
C ARG A 171 1.32 15.58 -15.96
N LEU A 172 1.41 15.82 -14.66
CA LEU A 172 2.17 14.99 -13.72
C LEU A 172 1.21 14.36 -12.71
N TYR A 173 1.04 13.04 -12.76
CA TYR A 173 0.22 12.30 -11.81
C TYR A 173 1.08 11.83 -10.64
N CYS A 174 0.68 12.21 -9.41
CA CYS A 174 1.42 11.95 -8.19
C CYS A 174 0.74 10.88 -7.33
N PHE A 175 1.54 9.95 -6.82
CA PHE A 175 1.14 8.76 -6.07
C PHE A 175 1.70 8.82 -4.64
N PRO A 176 0.87 9.15 -3.64
CA PRO A 176 1.32 9.40 -2.28
C PRO A 176 1.86 8.15 -1.55
N GLY A 177 2.74 8.36 -0.56
CA GLY A 177 3.21 7.30 0.34
C GLY A 177 2.21 6.89 1.42
N ALA A 178 2.64 6.04 2.37
CA ALA A 178 1.78 5.37 3.36
C ALA A 178 0.82 6.27 4.16
N ALA A 179 1.27 7.48 4.52
CA ALA A 179 0.48 8.42 5.29
C ALA A 179 0.34 9.79 4.63
N ASP A 180 0.72 9.88 3.35
CA ASP A 180 0.65 11.13 2.63
C ASP A 180 -0.81 11.51 2.31
N ASN A 181 -1.03 12.80 2.13
CA ASN A 181 -2.30 13.36 1.65
C ASN A 181 -1.99 14.60 0.82
N TYR A 182 -2.99 15.14 0.11
CA TYR A 182 -2.82 16.29 -0.78
C TYR A 182 -2.08 17.46 -0.14
N MET A 183 -2.33 17.75 1.14
CA MET A 183 -1.72 18.89 1.83
C MET A 183 -0.19 18.80 1.89
N LEU A 184 0.37 17.58 1.94
CA LEU A 184 1.82 17.38 1.97
C LEU A 184 2.48 17.52 0.59
N TRP A 185 1.67 17.51 -0.47
CA TRP A 185 2.07 17.68 -1.86
C TRP A 185 1.72 19.06 -2.44
N LEU A 186 1.07 19.90 -1.63
CA LEU A 186 0.50 21.16 -2.10
C LEU A 186 1.58 22.16 -2.55
N GLU A 187 2.75 22.12 -1.93
CA GLU A 187 3.89 22.92 -2.35
C GLU A 187 4.30 22.57 -3.77
N LEU A 188 4.57 21.30 -4.09
CA LEU A 188 4.84 20.83 -5.45
C LEU A 188 3.73 21.23 -6.43
N ALA A 189 2.46 21.01 -6.06
CA ALA A 189 1.33 21.26 -6.95
C ALA A 189 1.14 22.75 -7.26
N THR A 190 1.46 23.65 -6.32
CA THR A 190 1.34 25.10 -6.51
C THR A 190 2.60 25.75 -7.04
N SER A 191 3.79 25.18 -6.79
CA SER A 191 5.07 25.65 -7.32
C SER A 191 5.36 25.19 -8.75
N ALA A 192 4.64 24.19 -9.26
CA ALA A 192 4.81 23.68 -10.61
C ALA A 192 4.77 24.80 -11.68
N PRO A 193 5.55 24.69 -12.77
CA PRO A 193 5.51 25.62 -13.90
C PRO A 193 4.12 25.83 -14.48
N GLU A 194 3.86 26.99 -15.09
CA GLU A 194 2.54 27.28 -15.70
C GLU A 194 2.14 26.29 -16.79
N TRP A 195 3.13 25.65 -17.44
CA TRP A 195 2.94 24.63 -18.48
C TRP A 195 2.73 23.22 -17.93
N CYS A 196 2.87 22.98 -16.63
CA CYS A 196 2.65 21.69 -16.00
C CYS A 196 1.42 21.73 -15.07
N GLU A 197 0.50 20.80 -15.26
CA GLU A 197 -0.58 20.55 -14.30
C GLU A 197 -0.25 19.32 -13.44
N VAL A 198 -0.22 19.51 -12.13
CA VAL A 198 0.02 18.43 -11.16
C VAL A 198 -1.31 17.89 -10.64
N ALA A 199 -1.44 16.57 -10.66
CA ALA A 199 -2.60 15.81 -10.23
C ALA A 199 -2.19 14.84 -9.13
N VAL A 200 -2.54 15.12 -7.88
CA VAL A 200 -2.18 14.26 -6.75
C VAL A 200 -3.40 13.42 -6.36
N TYR A 201 -3.24 12.10 -6.37
CA TYR A 201 -4.27 11.19 -5.86
C TYR A 201 -4.47 11.41 -4.35
N GLU A 202 -5.71 11.48 -3.88
CA GLU A 202 -6.05 11.45 -2.45
C GLU A 202 -6.60 10.07 -2.08
N PRO A 203 -5.88 9.27 -1.26
CA PRO A 203 -6.37 7.96 -0.82
C PRO A 203 -7.62 8.07 0.06
N ARG A 204 -8.42 7.01 0.13
CA ARG A 204 -9.53 6.92 1.08
C ARG A 204 -9.04 7.00 2.52
N ALA A 205 -9.88 7.52 3.42
CA ALA A 205 -9.56 7.81 4.82
C ALA A 205 -8.38 8.79 5.02
N HIS A 206 -8.00 9.54 3.97
CA HIS A 206 -6.98 10.60 4.03
C HIS A 206 -7.59 11.97 3.72
N GLY A 207 -6.84 13.04 4.01
CA GLY A 207 -7.11 14.43 3.66
C GLY A 207 -8.58 14.79 3.39
N PHE A 208 -8.93 14.86 2.10
CA PHE A 208 -10.27 15.28 1.61
C PHE A 208 -11.31 14.16 1.59
N ARG A 209 -10.92 12.93 1.92
CA ARG A 209 -11.76 11.73 1.96
C ARG A 209 -11.73 11.06 3.35
N PRO A 210 -11.84 11.80 4.47
CA PRO A 210 -11.57 11.24 5.81
C PRO A 210 -12.64 10.23 6.27
N ASP A 211 -13.85 10.32 5.71
CA ASP A 211 -15.00 9.50 6.11
C ASP A 211 -15.19 8.25 5.24
N GLU A 212 -14.37 8.09 4.20
CA GLU A 212 -14.40 6.90 3.34
C GLU A 212 -13.71 5.71 4.02
N PRO A 213 -14.15 4.47 3.76
CA PRO A 213 -13.53 3.29 4.33
C PRO A 213 -12.08 3.14 3.84
N TRP A 214 -11.22 2.64 4.72
CA TRP A 214 -9.84 2.28 4.38
C TRP A 214 -9.81 1.22 3.29
N ASP A 215 -8.83 1.32 2.39
CA ASP A 215 -8.50 0.23 1.48
C ASP A 215 -8.08 -1.02 2.28
N LEU A 216 -8.50 -2.19 1.83
CA LEU A 216 -8.20 -3.49 2.43
C LEU A 216 -7.00 -4.17 1.77
N SER A 217 -6.66 -3.78 0.54
CA SER A 217 -5.49 -4.27 -0.19
C SER A 217 -4.87 -3.17 -1.06
N LEU A 218 -3.66 -3.42 -1.56
CA LEU A 218 -3.00 -2.48 -2.47
C LEU A 218 -3.70 -2.44 -3.83
N GLU A 219 -4.27 -3.57 -4.26
CA GLU A 219 -5.06 -3.69 -5.49
C GLU A 219 -6.34 -2.87 -5.40
N GLU A 220 -7.02 -2.88 -4.24
CA GLU A 220 -8.20 -2.04 -4.01
C GLU A 220 -7.84 -0.55 -4.07
N ARG A 221 -6.70 -0.15 -3.51
CA ARG A 221 -6.19 1.22 -3.63
C ARG A 221 -5.87 1.58 -5.08
N ALA A 222 -5.24 0.67 -5.84
CA ALA A 222 -4.96 0.89 -7.25
C ALA A 222 -6.25 1.03 -8.08
N GLU A 223 -7.29 0.25 -7.75
CA GLU A 223 -8.62 0.36 -8.38
C GLU A 223 -9.32 1.69 -8.06
N ASP A 224 -9.27 2.12 -6.81
CA ASP A 224 -9.82 3.42 -6.41
C ASP A 224 -9.09 4.57 -7.12
N ALA A 225 -7.76 4.54 -7.15
CA ALA A 225 -6.95 5.51 -7.87
C ALA A 225 -7.28 5.54 -9.36
N PHE A 226 -7.41 4.36 -9.99
CA PHE A 226 -7.79 4.26 -11.40
C PHE A 226 -9.19 4.82 -11.64
N THR A 227 -10.18 4.48 -10.80
CA THR A 227 -11.56 5.01 -10.91
C THR A 227 -11.59 6.53 -10.80
N VAL A 228 -10.87 7.07 -9.82
CA VAL A 228 -10.77 8.51 -9.54
C VAL A 228 -10.10 9.27 -10.68
N MET A 229 -9.05 8.69 -11.27
CA MET A 229 -8.24 9.33 -12.32
C MET A 229 -8.69 9.01 -13.74
N ARG A 230 -9.54 7.99 -13.93
CA ARG A 230 -9.98 7.52 -15.25
C ARG A 230 -10.52 8.65 -16.13
N PRO A 231 -11.37 9.58 -15.66
CA PRO A 231 -11.84 10.68 -16.52
C PRO A 231 -10.71 11.55 -17.06
N ALA A 232 -9.62 11.72 -16.32
CA ALA A 232 -8.43 12.44 -16.81
C ALA A 232 -7.66 11.60 -17.83
N PHE A 233 -7.46 10.31 -17.56
CA PHE A 233 -6.78 9.41 -18.49
C PHE A 233 -7.55 9.19 -19.79
N GLU A 234 -8.88 9.12 -19.76
CA GLU A 234 -9.72 9.03 -20.96
C GLU A 234 -9.55 10.25 -21.88
N THR A 235 -9.12 11.41 -21.37
CA THR A 235 -8.73 12.53 -22.24
C THR A 235 -7.44 12.27 -23.01
N HIS A 236 -6.49 11.51 -22.46
CA HIS A 236 -5.24 11.13 -23.14
C HIS A 236 -5.41 9.90 -24.03
N ALA A 237 -6.39 9.05 -23.72
CA ALA A 237 -6.70 7.86 -24.50
C ALA A 237 -7.12 8.24 -25.92
N ARG A 238 -7.11 7.24 -26.80
CA ARG A 238 -7.55 7.42 -28.19
C ARG A 238 -8.97 7.98 -28.29
N GLY A 239 -9.15 8.97 -29.16
CA GLY A 239 -10.38 9.72 -29.33
C GLY A 239 -10.59 10.78 -28.25
N GLY A 240 -9.72 10.86 -27.26
CA GLY A 240 -9.73 11.86 -26.21
C GLY A 240 -9.24 13.23 -26.69
N VAL A 241 -9.70 14.28 -26.02
CA VAL A 241 -9.35 15.68 -26.33
C VAL A 241 -7.89 16.05 -26.08
N SER A 242 -7.13 15.14 -25.47
CA SER A 242 -5.69 15.24 -25.17
C SER A 242 -4.95 14.03 -25.71
N GLU A 243 -5.50 13.36 -26.74
CA GLU A 243 -4.86 12.20 -27.37
C GLU A 243 -3.40 12.52 -27.75
N GLY A 244 -2.51 11.61 -27.39
CA GLY A 244 -1.07 11.74 -27.60
C GLY A 244 -0.35 12.64 -26.61
N ALA A 245 -1.06 13.51 -25.88
CA ALA A 245 -0.44 14.50 -25.00
C ALA A 245 0.46 13.84 -23.95
N PRO A 246 1.64 14.41 -23.70
CA PRO A 246 2.59 13.83 -22.77
C PRO A 246 2.03 13.85 -21.34
N PHE A 247 2.41 12.85 -20.56
CA PHE A 247 2.25 12.85 -19.11
C PHE A 247 3.33 12.01 -18.43
N GLY A 248 3.60 12.32 -17.16
CA GLY A 248 4.57 11.60 -16.33
C GLY A 248 3.95 11.15 -15.01
N PHE A 249 4.61 10.19 -14.36
CA PHE A 249 4.24 9.69 -13.03
C PHE A 249 5.30 10.05 -12.00
N LEU A 250 4.85 10.40 -10.80
CA LEU A 250 5.72 10.66 -9.65
C LEU A 250 5.18 9.94 -8.42
N SER A 251 5.99 9.14 -7.76
CA SER A 251 5.59 8.48 -6.51
C SER A 251 6.46 8.88 -5.33
N HIS A 252 5.98 8.67 -4.11
CA HIS A 252 6.75 8.86 -2.88
C HIS A 252 6.70 7.63 -1.98
N GLY A 253 7.88 7.18 -1.53
CA GLY A 253 8.04 5.99 -0.72
C GLY A 253 7.36 4.79 -1.34
N VAL A 254 6.55 4.13 -0.53
CA VAL A 254 5.74 2.97 -0.93
C VAL A 254 4.68 3.29 -2.00
N GLY A 255 4.40 4.56 -2.31
CA GLY A 255 3.47 4.94 -3.38
C GLY A 255 3.88 4.42 -4.76
N GLY A 256 5.17 4.12 -4.98
CA GLY A 256 5.67 3.51 -6.21
C GLY A 256 5.08 2.12 -6.47
N GLN A 257 4.64 1.42 -5.43
CA GLN A 257 4.06 0.09 -5.57
C GLN A 257 2.70 0.10 -6.27
N PHE A 258 1.75 0.91 -5.79
CA PHE A 258 0.45 0.98 -6.45
C PHE A 258 0.48 1.81 -7.73
N MET A 259 1.45 2.72 -7.90
CA MET A 259 1.73 3.35 -9.19
C MET A 259 1.98 2.30 -10.29
N ALA A 260 2.77 1.27 -10.00
CA ALA A 260 3.03 0.18 -10.97
C ALA A 260 1.78 -0.66 -11.27
N LEU A 261 0.93 -0.93 -10.26
CA LEU A 261 -0.36 -1.61 -10.45
C LEU A 261 -1.34 -0.78 -11.29
N LEU A 262 -1.41 0.52 -11.03
CA LEU A 262 -2.26 1.44 -11.79
C LEU A 262 -1.76 1.58 -13.23
N ALA A 263 -0.44 1.65 -13.45
CA ALA A 263 0.17 1.67 -14.78
C ALA A 263 -0.17 0.41 -15.57
N TYR A 264 -0.10 -0.76 -14.92
CA TYR A 264 -0.53 -2.03 -15.53
C TYR A 264 -1.96 -1.93 -16.05
N ARG A 265 -2.87 -1.42 -15.21
CA ARG A 265 -4.28 -1.29 -15.57
C ARG A 265 -4.54 -0.27 -16.67
N LEU A 266 -3.84 0.87 -16.65
CA LEU A 266 -3.93 1.87 -17.73
C LEU A 266 -3.49 1.29 -19.07
N LYS A 267 -2.42 0.49 -19.09
CA LYS A 267 -1.97 -0.20 -20.29
C LYS A 267 -3.04 -1.17 -20.81
N GLN A 268 -3.66 -1.95 -19.93
CA GLN A 268 -4.67 -2.94 -20.33
C GLN A 268 -5.97 -2.29 -20.82
N GLU A 269 -6.44 -1.24 -20.15
CA GLU A 269 -7.78 -0.70 -20.40
C GLU A 269 -7.80 0.49 -21.37
N LEU A 270 -6.77 1.32 -21.38
CA LEU A 270 -6.71 2.55 -22.18
C LEU A 270 -5.53 2.57 -23.16
N ASN A 271 -4.67 1.55 -23.12
CA ASN A 271 -3.39 1.49 -23.83
C ASN A 271 -2.55 2.77 -23.65
N LEU A 272 -2.51 3.26 -22.40
CA LEU A 272 -1.75 4.43 -22.00
C LEU A 272 -0.50 4.03 -21.21
N GLU A 273 0.60 4.73 -21.44
CA GLU A 273 1.85 4.64 -20.69
C GLU A 273 2.40 6.05 -20.45
N PRO A 274 3.03 6.31 -19.28
CA PRO A 274 3.71 7.58 -19.05
C PRO A 274 4.95 7.69 -19.95
N LEU A 275 5.37 8.92 -20.25
CA LEU A 275 6.64 9.20 -20.95
C LEU A 275 7.85 9.23 -20.03
N VAL A 276 7.62 9.36 -18.73
CA VAL A 276 8.68 9.36 -17.71
C VAL A 276 8.08 8.99 -16.36
N VAL A 277 8.87 8.26 -15.56
CA VAL A 277 8.52 7.87 -14.19
C VAL A 277 9.56 8.39 -13.22
N PHE A 278 9.10 8.97 -12.13
CA PHE A 278 9.91 9.40 -11.00
C PHE A 278 9.52 8.61 -9.74
N SER A 279 10.48 7.97 -9.11
CA SER A 279 10.30 7.28 -7.82
C SER A 279 11.07 8.01 -6.73
N ASN A 280 10.37 8.69 -5.83
CA ASN A 280 11.00 9.39 -4.70
C ASN A 280 11.08 8.49 -3.47
N ASP A 281 12.29 8.08 -3.13
CA ASP A 281 12.66 7.46 -1.86
C ASP A 281 11.81 6.23 -1.51
N GLY A 282 11.47 5.42 -2.52
CA GLY A 282 10.89 4.09 -2.36
C GLY A 282 11.54 3.05 -3.27
N PRO A 283 11.74 1.81 -2.82
CA PRO A 283 12.26 0.73 -3.67
C PRO A 283 11.15 0.20 -4.61
N PRO A 284 11.48 -0.65 -5.60
CA PRO A 284 10.48 -1.25 -6.46
C PRO A 284 9.51 -2.18 -5.72
N PRO A 285 8.34 -2.51 -6.31
CA PRO A 285 7.27 -3.26 -5.66
C PRO A 285 7.62 -4.64 -5.10
N ASN A 286 8.67 -5.28 -5.61
CA ASN A 286 9.14 -6.58 -5.12
C ASN A 286 10.10 -6.50 -3.93
N VAL A 287 10.36 -5.30 -3.39
CA VAL A 287 11.22 -5.09 -2.22
C VAL A 287 10.38 -4.81 -0.99
N GLN A 288 10.58 -5.63 0.05
CA GLN A 288 9.93 -5.48 1.35
C GLN A 288 10.54 -4.31 2.13
N THR A 289 9.71 -3.62 2.92
CA THR A 289 10.14 -2.51 3.78
C THR A 289 10.46 -3.00 5.19
N LEU A 290 9.82 -4.09 5.62
CA LEU A 290 9.96 -4.63 6.97
C LEU A 290 10.58 -6.01 6.96
N SER A 291 11.32 -6.33 8.02
CA SER A 291 11.68 -7.73 8.30
C SER A 291 10.43 -8.51 8.70
N GLU A 292 10.53 -9.85 8.74
CA GLU A 292 9.46 -10.68 9.30
C GLU A 292 9.07 -10.27 10.72
N GLN A 293 10.06 -9.98 11.57
CA GLN A 293 9.81 -9.51 12.94
C GLN A 293 9.12 -8.14 12.95
N GLY A 294 9.54 -7.22 12.08
CA GLY A 294 8.92 -5.89 11.98
C GLY A 294 7.48 -5.95 11.51
N TYR A 295 7.19 -6.81 10.53
CA TYR A 295 5.84 -7.04 10.06
C TYR A 295 4.95 -7.67 11.14
N GLN A 296 5.44 -8.68 11.86
CA GLN A 296 4.71 -9.26 12.99
C GLN A 296 4.42 -8.21 14.07
N LEU A 297 5.41 -7.37 14.39
CA LEU A 297 5.25 -6.30 15.38
C LEU A 297 4.24 -5.25 14.90
N LEU A 298 4.26 -4.85 13.63
CA LEU A 298 3.26 -3.96 13.03
C LEU A 298 1.84 -4.53 13.19
N CYS A 299 1.68 -5.84 12.98
CA CYS A 299 0.38 -6.50 13.07
C CYS A 299 -0.12 -6.71 14.52
N GLN A 300 0.78 -6.93 15.47
CA GLN A 300 0.43 -7.36 16.84
C GLN A 300 0.51 -6.22 17.87
N ASP A 301 1.46 -5.30 17.72
CA ASP A 301 1.68 -4.15 18.59
C ASP A 301 2.11 -2.93 17.76
N VAL A 302 1.12 -2.31 17.10
CA VAL A 302 1.32 -1.13 16.25
C VAL A 302 2.12 -0.03 16.98
N LEU A 303 1.83 0.24 18.25
CA LEU A 303 2.53 1.30 18.98
C LEU A 303 3.96 0.87 19.33
N GLY A 304 4.19 -0.38 19.71
CA GLY A 304 5.53 -0.95 19.89
C GLY A 304 6.35 -0.87 18.61
N PHE A 305 5.75 -1.20 17.46
CA PHE A 305 6.37 -1.03 16.15
C PHE A 305 6.76 0.42 15.90
N TYR A 306 5.83 1.38 16.02
CA TYR A 306 6.15 2.78 15.71
C TYR A 306 7.11 3.43 16.70
N ARG A 307 7.21 2.94 17.95
CA ARG A 307 8.27 3.40 18.88
C ARG A 307 9.67 3.10 18.35
N LEU A 308 9.82 2.03 17.59
CA LEU A 308 11.09 1.64 16.95
C LEU A 308 11.22 2.17 15.53
N PHE A 309 10.12 2.28 14.79
CA PHE A 309 10.13 2.63 13.38
C PHE A 309 10.15 4.15 13.14
N GLN A 310 9.31 4.89 13.87
CA GLN A 310 9.15 6.34 13.72
C GLN A 310 8.64 6.94 15.05
N PRO A 311 9.53 7.13 16.05
CA PRO A 311 9.15 7.48 17.42
C PRO A 311 8.37 8.80 17.53
N ASP A 312 8.63 9.76 16.64
CA ASP A 312 7.92 11.05 16.61
C ASP A 312 6.41 10.87 16.34
N THR A 313 6.02 9.86 15.57
CA THR A 313 4.61 9.53 15.32
C THR A 313 3.92 9.09 16.62
N VAL A 314 4.61 8.33 17.47
CA VAL A 314 4.08 7.90 18.78
C VAL A 314 4.02 9.08 19.76
N GLN A 315 5.04 9.94 19.78
CA GLN A 315 5.01 11.16 20.59
C GLN A 315 3.84 12.07 20.20
N GLN A 316 3.60 12.23 18.89
CA GLN A 316 2.46 13.01 18.39
C GLN A 316 1.13 12.36 18.78
N TYR A 317 1.01 11.04 18.65
CA TYR A 317 -0.15 10.27 19.10
C TYR A 317 -0.46 10.51 20.58
N GLU A 318 0.56 10.41 21.44
CA GLU A 318 0.45 10.63 22.89
C GLU A 318 0.07 12.08 23.22
N LYS A 319 0.70 13.06 22.55
CA LYS A 319 0.37 14.48 22.69
C LYS A 319 -1.07 14.81 22.30
N MET A 320 -1.66 14.04 21.39
CA MET A 320 -3.06 14.18 20.98
C MET A 320 -4.04 13.50 21.96
N GLY A 321 -3.56 12.89 23.04
CA GLY A 321 -4.36 12.19 24.05
C GLY A 321 -4.35 10.67 23.90
N GLY A 322 -3.69 10.13 22.88
CA GLY A 322 -3.51 8.69 22.69
C GLY A 322 -4.82 7.90 22.58
N LYS A 323 -4.88 6.77 23.29
CA LYS A 323 -5.98 5.80 23.17
C LYS A 323 -7.32 6.42 23.55
N GLY A 324 -8.33 6.21 22.70
CA GLY A 324 -9.67 6.79 22.85
C GLY A 324 -9.82 8.20 22.30
N ASN A 325 -8.73 8.86 21.84
CA ASN A 325 -8.84 10.10 21.08
C ASN A 325 -8.98 9.78 19.58
N PRO A 326 -10.12 10.11 18.92
CA PRO A 326 -10.34 9.75 17.52
C PRO A 326 -9.28 10.29 16.55
N LYS A 327 -8.73 11.48 16.82
CA LYS A 327 -7.71 12.08 15.95
C LYS A 327 -6.36 11.40 16.12
N ALA A 328 -6.00 11.02 17.34
CA ALA A 328 -4.78 10.26 17.60
C ALA A 328 -4.88 8.86 16.97
N GLU A 329 -6.01 8.20 17.12
CA GLU A 329 -6.25 6.89 16.50
C GLU A 329 -6.25 6.95 14.98
N ALA A 330 -6.82 7.98 14.37
CA ALA A 330 -6.75 8.18 12.93
C ALA A 330 -5.29 8.40 12.44
N LEU A 331 -4.46 9.13 13.20
CA LEU A 331 -3.04 9.30 12.88
C LEU A 331 -2.30 7.96 12.83
N ILE A 332 -2.46 7.12 13.86
CA ILE A 332 -1.73 5.84 13.91
C ILE A 332 -2.29 4.83 12.90
N GLN A 333 -3.61 4.82 12.68
CA GLN A 333 -4.25 3.96 11.68
C GLN A 333 -3.80 4.31 10.26
N LYS A 334 -3.65 5.60 9.96
CA LYS A 334 -3.16 6.08 8.67
C LYS A 334 -1.81 5.47 8.33
N TRP A 335 -0.86 5.63 9.24
CA TRP A 335 0.48 5.07 9.08
C TRP A 335 0.45 3.54 9.04
N SER A 336 -0.19 2.89 10.02
CA SER A 336 -0.11 1.44 10.19
C SER A 336 -0.81 0.68 9.07
N ARG A 337 -2.02 1.09 8.69
CA ARG A 337 -2.75 0.49 7.56
C ARG A 337 -2.05 0.78 6.25
N GLY A 338 -1.61 2.02 6.04
CA GLY A 338 -0.82 2.40 4.88
C GLY A 338 0.35 1.45 4.68
N LEU A 339 1.27 1.39 5.64
CA LEU A 339 2.46 0.55 5.57
C LEU A 339 2.13 -0.95 5.43
N ARG A 340 1.09 -1.43 6.13
CA ARG A 340 0.66 -2.83 6.05
C ARG A 340 0.20 -3.23 4.65
N LEU A 341 -0.60 -2.41 3.96
CA LEU A 341 -1.07 -2.68 2.60
C LEU A 341 0.10 -2.94 1.64
N PHE A 342 1.14 -2.11 1.74
CA PHE A 342 2.34 -2.23 0.91
C PHE A 342 3.18 -3.45 1.29
N GLU A 343 3.37 -3.69 2.59
CA GLU A 343 4.18 -4.81 3.07
C GLU A 343 3.54 -6.17 2.72
N GLU A 344 2.22 -6.30 2.91
CA GLU A 344 1.44 -7.48 2.50
C GLU A 344 1.53 -7.71 0.99
N HIS A 345 1.47 -6.64 0.20
CA HIS A 345 1.60 -6.74 -1.25
C HIS A 345 3.02 -7.14 -1.66
N ALA A 346 4.08 -6.48 -1.17
CA ALA A 346 5.48 -6.81 -1.50
C ALA A 346 5.84 -8.26 -1.12
N ARG A 347 5.26 -8.79 -0.03
CA ARG A 347 5.44 -10.20 0.36
C ARG A 347 4.78 -11.17 -0.61
N ARG A 348 3.61 -10.84 -1.17
CA ARG A 348 2.97 -11.61 -2.24
C ARG A 348 3.75 -11.49 -3.55
N ALA A 349 4.10 -10.26 -3.93
CA ALA A 349 4.86 -9.87 -5.12
C ALA A 349 6.10 -10.73 -5.38
N SER A 350 6.84 -11.01 -4.31
CA SER A 350 8.08 -11.81 -4.34
C SER A 350 7.88 -13.23 -4.88
N ARG A 351 6.62 -13.67 -5.07
CA ARG A 351 6.24 -14.96 -5.65
C ARG A 351 6.02 -14.93 -7.16
N GLY A 352 6.28 -13.79 -7.82
CA GLY A 352 6.24 -13.65 -9.28
C GLY A 352 4.98 -12.99 -9.82
N ASP A 353 4.34 -12.12 -9.03
CA ASP A 353 3.15 -11.40 -9.49
C ASP A 353 3.50 -10.46 -10.67
N PRO A 354 2.65 -10.37 -11.71
CA PRO A 354 2.91 -9.55 -12.87
C PRO A 354 2.74 -8.07 -12.51
N TYR A 355 3.80 -7.31 -12.71
CA TYR A 355 3.76 -5.86 -12.67
C TYR A 355 3.97 -5.26 -14.04
N HIS A 356 3.54 -4.01 -14.19
CA HIS A 356 3.94 -3.23 -15.34
C HIS A 356 5.44 -2.91 -15.26
N LYS A 357 6.17 -3.38 -16.27
CA LYS A 357 7.49 -2.85 -16.60
C LYS A 357 7.28 -1.64 -17.49
N PHE A 358 7.76 -0.48 -17.05
CA PHE A 358 7.58 0.77 -17.77
C PHE A 358 8.35 0.77 -19.10
N ASN A 359 7.75 1.31 -20.15
CA ASN A 359 8.41 1.53 -21.44
C ASN A 359 8.79 3.01 -21.61
N CYS A 360 9.46 3.57 -20.60
CA CYS A 360 9.87 4.99 -20.57
C CYS A 360 11.01 5.23 -19.57
N ASP A 361 11.64 6.40 -19.64
CA ASP A 361 12.72 6.77 -18.74
C ASP A 361 12.28 6.72 -17.27
N LEU A 362 13.14 6.17 -16.42
CA LEU A 362 12.87 5.98 -15.00
C LEU A 362 13.94 6.65 -14.15
N HIS A 363 13.52 7.68 -13.41
CA HIS A 363 14.34 8.42 -12.47
C HIS A 363 14.03 7.98 -11.04
N VAL A 364 15.05 7.56 -10.29
CA VAL A 364 14.92 7.26 -8.86
C VAL A 364 15.65 8.33 -8.07
N LEU A 365 14.93 9.01 -7.18
CA LEU A 365 15.47 10.05 -6.32
C LEU A 365 15.48 9.55 -4.89
N VAL A 366 16.66 9.43 -4.28
CA VAL A 366 16.84 8.85 -2.94
C VAL A 366 17.22 9.95 -1.95
N ALA A 367 16.57 9.96 -0.80
CA ALA A 367 16.85 10.93 0.25
C ALA A 367 18.16 10.55 0.95
N LYS A 368 19.20 11.37 0.78
CA LYS A 368 20.53 11.08 1.29
C LYS A 368 20.57 10.95 2.81
N HIS A 369 19.76 11.72 3.54
CA HIS A 369 19.69 11.60 5.01
C HIS A 369 19.15 10.23 5.45
N THR A 370 18.32 9.58 4.63
CA THR A 370 17.88 8.21 4.87
C THR A 370 19.06 7.24 4.79
N LEU A 371 20.01 7.45 3.88
CA LEU A 371 21.19 6.59 3.71
C LEU A 371 22.27 6.88 4.76
N ASP A 372 22.48 8.15 5.09
CA ASP A 372 23.50 8.59 6.05
C ASP A 372 23.14 8.24 7.50
N ALA A 373 21.86 7.92 7.77
CA ALA A 373 21.40 7.41 9.07
C ALA A 373 22.31 6.29 9.60
N ASN A 374 22.62 5.28 8.79
CA ASN A 374 23.48 4.17 9.22
C ASN A 374 24.85 4.63 9.73
N ARG A 375 25.46 5.62 9.05
CA ARG A 375 26.76 6.15 9.45
C ARG A 375 26.66 6.88 10.77
N HIS A 376 25.65 7.75 10.90
CA HIS A 376 25.39 8.48 12.14
C HIS A 376 25.16 7.53 13.33
N PHE A 377 24.37 6.48 13.13
CA PHE A 377 24.02 5.55 14.19
C PHE A 377 25.12 4.55 14.55
N ALA A 378 26.07 4.28 13.65
CA ALA A 378 27.23 3.43 13.94
C ALA A 378 28.19 4.03 14.99
N GLU A 379 28.12 5.34 15.21
CA GLU A 379 28.97 6.08 16.15
C GLU A 379 28.32 6.28 17.53
N LEU A 380 27.03 5.95 17.69
CA LEU A 380 26.32 6.17 18.94
C LEU A 380 26.64 5.10 19.99
N ASP A 381 26.58 5.49 21.26
CA ASP A 381 26.70 4.61 22.42
C ASP A 381 25.44 4.64 23.30
N GLY A 382 25.44 3.81 24.35
CA GLY A 382 24.40 3.82 25.37
C GLY A 382 22.98 3.52 24.85
N PRO A 383 21.93 4.22 25.36
CA PRO A 383 20.54 3.95 25.01
C PRO A 383 20.20 4.13 23.51
N GLN A 384 20.92 5.02 22.81
CA GLN A 384 20.68 5.27 21.39
C GLN A 384 21.19 4.11 20.52
N ALA A 385 22.35 3.54 20.86
CA ALA A 385 22.84 2.32 20.22
C ALA A 385 21.87 1.15 20.42
N GLN A 386 21.33 0.97 21.63
CA GLN A 386 20.34 -0.07 21.93
C GLN A 386 19.05 0.11 21.13
N TYR A 387 18.54 1.33 21.01
CA TYR A 387 17.40 1.65 20.16
C TYR A 387 17.67 1.23 18.71
N TRP A 388 18.85 1.59 18.18
CA TRP A 388 19.22 1.29 16.81
C TRP A 388 19.33 -0.21 16.54
N ASP A 389 19.91 -0.96 17.47
CA ASP A 389 19.99 -2.42 17.38
C ASP A 389 18.62 -3.10 17.41
N GLN A 390 17.62 -2.51 18.08
CA GLN A 390 16.24 -2.98 17.99
C GLN A 390 15.60 -2.59 16.66
N ARG A 391 15.92 -1.40 16.14
CA ARG A 391 15.38 -0.91 14.88
C ARG A 391 15.83 -1.75 13.67
N LYS A 392 17.11 -2.12 13.59
CA LYS A 392 17.65 -3.04 12.56
C LYS A 392 16.86 -4.34 12.43
N LYS A 393 16.31 -4.83 13.55
CA LYS A 393 15.55 -6.08 13.58
C LYS A 393 14.18 -5.97 12.96
N ILE A 394 13.62 -4.76 12.79
CA ILE A 394 12.27 -4.55 12.26
C ILE A 394 12.24 -3.99 10.84
N THR A 395 13.37 -3.53 10.30
CA THR A 395 13.47 -3.02 8.92
C THR A 395 13.86 -4.12 7.96
N GLY A 396 13.43 -4.01 6.69
CA GLY A 396 13.75 -4.95 5.62
C GLY A 396 15.13 -4.73 4.97
N SER A 397 15.90 -3.77 5.51
CA SER A 397 17.28 -3.50 5.12
C SER A 397 18.24 -4.60 5.58
N ASN A 398 19.50 -4.48 5.17
CA ASN A 398 20.61 -5.31 5.64
C ASN A 398 20.61 -5.40 7.18
N PRO A 399 20.93 -6.57 7.79
CA PRO A 399 20.99 -6.74 9.25
C PRO A 399 21.82 -5.69 10.00
N ASP A 400 22.82 -5.09 9.37
CA ASP A 400 23.66 -4.04 9.96
C ASP A 400 23.12 -2.61 9.76
N SER A 401 22.01 -2.49 9.01
CA SER A 401 21.35 -1.24 8.63
C SER A 401 20.00 -1.10 9.34
N GLY A 402 19.75 0.06 9.95
CA GLY A 402 18.43 0.40 10.52
C GLY A 402 17.63 1.35 9.63
N CYS A 403 18.11 1.60 8.41
CA CYS A 403 17.38 2.34 7.40
C CYS A 403 16.13 1.56 6.97
N ASN A 404 15.12 2.24 6.43
CA ASN A 404 13.93 1.54 5.93
C ASN A 404 14.27 0.61 4.76
N TRP A 405 15.25 0.99 3.95
CA TRP A 405 15.70 0.25 2.76
C TRP A 405 17.21 0.37 2.59
N ASP A 406 17.80 -0.59 1.90
CA ASP A 406 19.20 -0.52 1.49
C ASP A 406 19.39 0.40 0.29
N ALA A 407 20.53 1.09 0.22
CA ALA A 407 20.90 1.93 -0.92
C ALA A 407 20.80 1.15 -2.26
N ASP A 408 21.23 -0.11 -2.26
CA ASP A 408 21.18 -0.96 -3.45
C ASP A 408 19.77 -1.45 -3.79
N ALA A 409 18.83 -1.43 -2.84
CA ALA A 409 17.45 -1.81 -3.11
C ALA A 409 16.78 -0.83 -4.10
N PHE A 410 17.15 0.46 -4.05
CA PHE A 410 16.67 1.47 -4.99
C PHE A 410 17.18 1.23 -6.42
N LYS A 411 18.39 0.69 -6.59
CA LYS A 411 18.96 0.39 -7.91
C LYS A 411 18.22 -0.72 -8.65
N LYS A 412 17.45 -1.54 -7.93
CA LYS A 412 16.60 -2.60 -8.53
C LYS A 412 15.52 -2.04 -9.45
N TRP A 413 15.17 -0.75 -9.36
CA TRP A 413 14.29 -0.09 -10.33
C TRP A 413 14.82 -0.15 -11.77
N ALA A 414 16.12 -0.38 -12.00
CA ALA A 414 16.66 -0.61 -13.34
C ALA A 414 16.00 -1.81 -14.07
N GLU A 415 15.49 -2.79 -13.32
CA GLU A 415 14.79 -3.96 -13.89
C GLU A 415 13.35 -3.63 -14.32
N TRP A 416 12.83 -2.47 -13.90
CA TRP A 416 11.42 -2.05 -14.02
C TRP A 416 11.17 -1.07 -15.16
N THR A 417 12.20 -0.76 -15.96
CA THR A 417 12.04 -0.04 -17.23
C THR A 417 12.74 -0.77 -18.38
N THR A 418 12.25 -0.58 -19.61
CA THR A 418 12.95 -0.98 -20.84
C THR A 418 13.87 0.11 -21.39
N GLU A 419 13.72 1.35 -20.90
CA GLU A 419 14.48 2.52 -21.34
C GLU A 419 15.54 2.92 -20.31
N ASP A 420 15.96 4.19 -20.29
CA ASP A 420 17.03 4.65 -19.44
C ASP A 420 16.64 4.69 -17.96
N PHE A 421 17.57 4.24 -17.12
CA PHE A 421 17.46 4.29 -15.66
C PHE A 421 18.47 5.30 -15.11
N THR A 422 17.98 6.28 -14.33
CA THR A 422 18.84 7.28 -13.69
C THR A 422 18.63 7.32 -12.18
N TYR A 423 19.73 7.25 -11.42
CA TYR A 423 19.74 7.30 -9.96
C TYR A 423 20.25 8.66 -9.47
N HIS A 424 19.49 9.31 -8.58
CA HIS A 424 19.79 10.62 -8.02
C HIS A 424 19.83 10.55 -6.49
N GLU A 425 20.88 11.07 -5.88
CA GLU A 425 20.90 11.33 -4.43
C GLU A 425 20.49 12.78 -4.17
N VAL A 426 19.52 12.99 -3.29
CA VAL A 426 18.98 14.30 -2.94
C VAL A 426 19.30 14.59 -1.47
N ASP A 427 19.98 15.71 -1.20
CA ASP A 427 20.38 16.12 0.14
C ASP A 427 19.18 16.61 0.97
N THR A 428 18.39 15.66 1.48
CA THR A 428 17.11 15.85 2.15
C THR A 428 16.73 14.58 2.92
N ASP A 429 15.68 14.64 3.74
CA ASP A 429 15.07 13.46 4.36
C ASP A 429 13.88 12.89 3.56
N HIS A 430 13.46 11.67 3.93
CA HIS A 430 12.32 10.98 3.34
C HIS A 430 11.07 11.86 3.25
N MET A 431 10.72 12.57 4.32
CA MET A 431 9.46 13.33 4.38
C MET A 431 9.47 14.55 3.47
N THR A 432 10.65 15.17 3.30
CA THR A 432 10.85 16.44 2.60
C THR A 432 11.28 16.30 1.14
N ILE A 433 11.70 15.11 0.68
CA ILE A 433 12.18 14.90 -0.69
C ILE A 433 11.19 15.39 -1.77
N LYS A 434 9.89 15.18 -1.56
CA LYS A 434 8.83 15.63 -2.47
C LYS A 434 8.69 17.15 -2.60
N ASN A 435 9.34 17.91 -1.74
CA ASN A 435 9.41 19.37 -1.82
C ASN A 435 10.84 19.88 -2.04
N SER A 436 11.83 18.99 -2.19
CA SER A 436 13.22 19.38 -2.42
C SER A 436 13.36 20.17 -3.73
N PRO A 437 14.07 21.33 -3.72
CA PRO A 437 14.33 22.09 -4.94
C PRO A 437 15.06 21.29 -6.02
N LEU A 438 15.97 20.38 -5.64
CA LEU A 438 16.68 19.54 -6.59
C LEU A 438 15.75 18.51 -7.24
N MET A 439 14.87 17.88 -6.46
CA MET A 439 13.85 16.96 -6.99
C MET A 439 12.94 17.70 -7.98
N GLN A 440 12.41 18.87 -7.61
CA GLN A 440 11.57 19.68 -8.51
C GLN A 440 12.30 20.04 -9.80
N LYS A 441 13.59 20.42 -9.71
CA LYS A 441 14.42 20.72 -10.87
C LYS A 441 14.58 19.54 -11.81
N ILE A 442 14.85 18.34 -11.29
CA ILE A 442 14.96 17.13 -12.11
C ILE A 442 13.61 16.86 -12.78
N VAL A 443 12.53 16.77 -11.99
CA VAL A 443 11.19 16.45 -12.50
C VAL A 443 10.73 17.41 -13.59
N PHE A 444 10.79 18.72 -13.33
CA PHE A 444 10.29 19.70 -14.29
C PHE A 444 11.24 19.95 -15.47
N LYS A 445 12.55 19.71 -15.33
CA LYS A 445 13.44 19.73 -16.49
C LYS A 445 13.09 18.62 -17.49
N GLU A 446 12.93 17.39 -17.01
CA GLU A 446 12.59 16.26 -17.89
C GLU A 446 11.19 16.44 -18.53
N LEU A 447 10.19 16.83 -17.73
CA LEU A 447 8.84 17.12 -18.24
C LEU A 447 8.83 18.28 -19.25
N GLY A 448 9.64 19.32 -19.03
CA GLY A 448 9.78 20.45 -19.93
C GLY A 448 10.32 20.03 -21.30
N GLY A 449 11.31 19.12 -21.32
CA GLY A 449 11.89 18.55 -22.54
C GLY A 449 10.83 17.95 -23.49
N PHE A 450 9.85 17.23 -22.95
CA PHE A 450 8.77 16.63 -23.77
C PHE A 450 7.80 17.64 -24.38
N CYS A 451 7.74 18.88 -23.88
CA CYS A 451 6.85 19.92 -24.39
C CYS A 451 7.59 21.15 -24.93
N GLY A 452 8.91 21.06 -25.12
CA GLY A 452 9.74 22.14 -25.64
C GLY A 452 9.84 23.35 -24.70
N MET A 453 9.69 23.13 -23.39
CA MET A 453 9.79 24.17 -22.37
C MET A 453 11.05 23.98 -21.52
N ASP A 454 11.67 25.09 -21.16
CA ASP A 454 12.78 25.10 -20.20
C ASP A 454 12.26 25.23 -18.76
N TYR A 455 13.01 24.68 -17.80
CA TYR A 455 12.78 24.81 -16.36
C TYR A 455 14.00 25.35 -15.61
#